data_AF-E5B7U7-F1
#
_entry.id   AF-E5B7U7-F1
#
_cell.length_a   1.000
_cell.length_b   1.000
_cell.length_c   1.000
_cell.angle_alpha   90.00
_cell.angle_beta   90.00
_cell.angle_gamma   90.00
#
_symmetry.space_group_name_H-M   'P 1'
#
loop_
_entity.id
_entity.type
_entity.pdbx_description
1 polymer ?
#
loop_
_entity_poly.entity_id
_entity_poly.type
_entity_poly.pdbx_seq_one_letter_code
_entity_poly.pdbx_strand_id
1 'polypeptide(L)'
;MDKLYPILSQMKTSLGELEGVMIEEFNHLSRPQINPVSLQILTDNKSQLLSTIRYYDELRRKEEAEMHISAPYRQQVKLFSCWQQLSEKVESTRKLNLRVEELLNMHMKTNTQIKQIVTTVGGNNSLYGSTGESHVAPVGGSYRISV
;
A
#
# COMPACT_ATOMS: atom_id res chain seq x y z
N MET A 1 31.79 21.99 1.80
CA MET A 1 30.83 22.34 0.73
C MET A 1 30.70 21.24 -0.33
N ASP A 2 31.79 20.59 -0.76
CA ASP A 2 31.75 19.56 -1.81
C ASP A 2 30.99 18.27 -1.46
N LYS A 3 30.68 18.02 -0.18
CA LYS A 3 29.97 16.80 0.26
C LYS A 3 28.45 16.95 0.27
N LEU A 4 27.92 18.13 0.58
CA LEU A 4 26.47 18.33 0.77
C LEU A 4 25.69 18.30 -0.56
N TYR A 5 26.27 18.86 -1.62
CA TYR A 5 25.66 18.84 -2.96
C TYR A 5 25.49 17.43 -3.54
N PRO A 6 26.51 16.53 -3.54
CA PRO A 6 26.31 15.17 -4.01
C PRO A 6 25.36 14.37 -3.13
N ILE A 7 25.32 14.61 -1.80
CA ILE A 7 24.33 13.98 -0.90
C ILE A 7 22.91 14.36 -1.31
N LEU A 8 22.64 15.66 -1.50
CA LEU A 8 21.32 16.15 -1.91
C LEU A 8 20.95 15.68 -3.33
N SER A 9 21.91 15.63 -4.24
CA SER A 9 21.70 15.10 -5.59
C SER A 9 21.32 13.61 -5.54
N GLN A 10 22.03 12.82 -4.72
CA GLN A 10 21.76 11.40 -4.58
C GLN A 10 20.41 11.14 -3.91
N MET A 11 20.06 11.90 -2.87
CA MET A 11 18.75 11.87 -2.24
C MET A 11 17.63 12.22 -3.23
N LYS A 12 17.85 13.21 -4.10
CA LYS A 12 16.91 13.58 -5.18
C LYS A 12 16.72 12.45 -6.19
N THR A 13 17.80 11.76 -6.58
CA THR A 13 17.73 10.59 -7.47
C THR A 13 16.93 9.46 -6.82
N SER A 14 17.25 9.08 -5.59
CA SER A 14 16.53 8.02 -4.87
C SER A 14 15.05 8.35 -4.63
N LEU A 15 14.70 9.62 -4.42
CA LEU A 15 13.30 10.06 -4.35
C LEU A 15 12.58 9.96 -5.70
N GLY A 16 13.28 10.22 -6.81
CA GLY A 16 12.71 10.01 -8.14
C GLY A 16 12.45 8.53 -8.43
N GLU A 17 13.36 7.66 -8.02
CA GLU A 17 13.17 6.20 -8.10
C GLU A 17 11.98 5.75 -7.23
N LEU A 18 11.87 6.28 -6.00
CA LEU A 18 10.75 5.99 -5.10
C LEU A 18 9.40 6.41 -5.70
N GLU A 19 9.33 7.60 -6.29
CA GLU A 19 8.12 8.09 -6.98
C GLU A 19 7.73 7.14 -8.13
N GLY A 20 8.70 6.67 -8.92
CA GLY A 20 8.48 5.68 -9.97
C GLY A 20 7.90 4.36 -9.43
N VAL A 21 8.54 3.79 -8.40
CA VAL A 21 8.08 2.55 -7.76
C VAL A 21 6.67 2.71 -7.17
N MET A 22 6.34 3.87 -6.61
CA MET A 22 5.01 4.14 -6.07
C MET A 22 3.93 4.31 -7.14
N ILE A 23 4.27 4.86 -8.31
CA ILE A 23 3.36 4.90 -9.46
C ILE A 23 3.10 3.47 -9.97
N GLU A 24 4.13 2.63 -10.02
CA GLU A 24 3.97 1.21 -10.36
C GLU A 24 3.09 0.48 -9.34
N GLU A 25 3.32 0.68 -8.04
CA GLU A 25 2.49 0.14 -6.95
C GLU A 25 1.01 0.55 -7.13
N PHE A 26 0.75 1.83 -7.39
CA PHE A 26 -0.59 2.33 -7.69
C PHE A 26 -1.21 1.64 -8.92
N ASN A 27 -0.47 1.54 -10.02
CA ASN A 27 -0.95 0.91 -11.25
C ASN A 27 -1.25 -0.59 -11.04
N HIS A 28 -0.47 -1.29 -10.20
CA HIS A 28 -0.72 -2.68 -9.85
C HIS A 28 -1.97 -2.85 -8.97
N LEU A 29 -2.20 -1.94 -8.02
CA LEU A 29 -3.39 -1.95 -7.16
C LEU A 29 -4.65 -1.49 -7.89
N SER A 30 -4.53 -0.66 -8.92
CA SER A 30 -5.66 -0.22 -9.75
C SER A 30 -6.17 -1.33 -10.68
N ARG A 31 -5.43 -2.44 -10.84
CA ARG A 31 -5.87 -3.56 -11.68
C ARG A 31 -6.93 -4.40 -10.95
N PRO A 32 -7.89 -5.00 -11.69
CA PRO A 32 -8.94 -5.84 -11.12
C PRO A 32 -8.42 -7.17 -10.53
N GLN A 33 -7.25 -7.65 -10.97
CA GLN A 33 -6.54 -8.76 -10.35
C GLN A 33 -5.19 -8.27 -9.82
N ILE A 34 -5.06 -8.29 -8.49
CA ILE A 34 -3.81 -7.96 -7.80
C ILE A 34 -2.90 -9.19 -7.83
N ASN A 35 -1.68 -9.03 -8.36
CA ASN A 35 -0.64 -10.04 -8.20
C ASN A 35 0.09 -9.79 -6.87
N PRO A 36 -0.11 -10.63 -5.83
CA PRO A 36 0.47 -10.40 -4.51
C PRO A 36 2.00 -10.48 -4.52
N VAL A 37 2.59 -11.27 -5.42
CA VAL A 37 4.06 -11.40 -5.53
C VAL A 37 4.66 -10.13 -6.11
N SER A 38 4.07 -9.58 -7.18
CA SER A 38 4.52 -8.30 -7.74
C SER A 38 4.39 -7.16 -6.74
N LEU A 39 3.27 -7.11 -5.99
CA LEU A 39 3.05 -6.09 -4.97
C LEU A 39 4.05 -6.19 -3.82
N GLN A 40 4.41 -7.41 -3.40
CA GLN A 40 5.43 -7.63 -2.38
C GLN A 40 6.80 -7.10 -2.82
N ILE A 41 7.24 -7.44 -4.04
CA ILE A 41 8.53 -6.96 -4.58
C ILE A 41 8.56 -5.42 -4.64
N LEU A 42 7.47 -4.78 -5.08
CA LEU A 42 7.36 -3.33 -5.11
C LEU A 42 7.42 -2.72 -3.70
N THR A 43 6.78 -3.37 -2.73
CA THR A 43 6.80 -2.96 -1.31
C THR A 43 8.21 -3.08 -0.72
N ASP A 44 8.92 -4.15 -1.04
CA ASP A 44 10.30 -4.38 -0.58
C ASP A 44 11.24 -3.32 -1.17
N ASN A 45 11.12 -3.04 -2.46
CA ASN A 45 11.87 -1.97 -3.15
C ASN A 45 11.60 -0.60 -2.52
N LYS A 46 10.33 -0.29 -2.22
CA LYS A 46 9.93 0.94 -1.52
C LYS A 46 10.59 1.04 -0.15
N SER A 47 10.61 -0.05 0.63
CA SER A 47 11.26 -0.11 1.95
C SER A 47 12.77 0.13 1.87
N GLN A 48 13.43 -0.46 0.86
CA GLN A 48 14.86 -0.26 0.61
C GLN A 48 15.18 1.19 0.22
N LEU A 49 14.38 1.80 -0.68
CA LEU A 49 14.53 3.18 -1.10
C LEU A 49 14.27 4.16 0.06
N LEU A 50 13.24 3.91 0.88
CA LEU A 50 12.98 4.70 2.08
C LEU A 50 14.14 4.63 3.09
N SER A 51 14.73 3.45 3.27
CA SER A 51 15.91 3.28 4.13
C SER A 51 17.11 4.07 3.61
N THR A 52 17.33 4.04 2.29
CA THR A 52 18.36 4.83 1.61
C THR A 52 18.14 6.34 1.77
N ILE A 53 16.90 6.82 1.59
CA ILE A 53 16.53 8.23 1.77
C ILE A 53 16.76 8.66 3.23
N ARG A 54 16.37 7.82 4.21
CA ARG A 54 16.64 8.10 5.63
C ARG A 54 18.13 8.22 5.92
N TYR A 55 18.95 7.35 5.33
CA TYR A 55 20.41 7.44 5.48
C TYR A 55 20.96 8.78 4.95
N TYR A 56 20.51 9.22 3.77
CA TYR A 56 20.94 10.52 3.24
C TYR A 56 20.43 11.71 4.05
N ASP A 57 19.23 11.63 4.63
CA ASP A 57 18.72 12.69 5.51
C ASP A 57 19.50 12.78 6.83
N GLU A 58 19.89 11.64 7.41
CA GLU A 58 20.77 11.62 8.58
C GLU A 58 22.16 12.17 8.25
N LEU A 59 22.70 11.84 7.09
CA LEU A 59 23.98 12.35 6.63
C LEU A 59 23.93 13.87 6.39
N ARG A 60 22.84 14.36 5.79
CA ARG A 60 22.55 15.80 5.66
C ARG A 60 22.52 16.47 7.03
N ARG A 61 21.80 15.93 8.01
CA ARG A 61 21.70 16.51 9.36
C ARG A 61 23.06 16.55 10.09
N LYS A 62 23.91 15.55 9.87
CA LYS A 62 25.29 15.54 10.40
C LYS A 62 26.12 16.65 9.78
N GLU A 63 26.11 16.77 8.46
CA GLU A 63 26.85 17.84 7.75
C GLU A 63 26.29 19.24 8.07
N GLU A 64 24.98 19.40 8.26
CA GLU A 64 24.34 20.63 8.74
C GLU A 64 24.81 21.02 10.14
N ALA A 65 24.92 20.03 11.05
CA ALA A 65 25.41 20.24 12.40
C ALA A 65 26.91 20.62 12.41
N GLU A 66 27.73 19.98 11.58
CA GLU A 66 29.16 20.31 11.47
C GLU A 66 29.40 21.68 10.84
N MET A 67 28.56 22.10 9.87
CA MET A 67 28.71 23.41 9.22
C MET A 67 27.93 24.54 9.89
N HIS A 68 27.13 24.26 10.92
CA HIS A 68 26.19 25.21 11.56
C HIS A 68 25.25 25.90 10.56
N ILE A 69 24.87 25.21 9.49
CA ILE A 69 23.97 25.71 8.46
C ILE A 69 22.67 24.91 8.54
N SER A 70 21.53 25.59 8.44
CA SER A 70 20.21 24.95 8.42
C SER A 70 19.49 25.20 7.10
N ALA A 71 18.78 24.19 6.59
CA ALA A 71 17.77 24.37 5.54
C ALA A 71 16.77 25.45 6.01
N PRO A 72 16.42 26.46 5.18
CA PRO A 72 16.40 26.43 3.71
C PRO A 72 17.63 27.05 3.03
N TYR A 73 18.85 26.94 3.59
CA TYR A 73 20.11 27.29 2.88
C TYR A 73 20.07 28.64 2.15
N ARG A 74 19.51 29.67 2.79
CA ARG A 74 19.21 30.98 2.16
C ARG A 74 20.42 31.68 1.53
N GLN A 75 21.62 31.29 1.95
CA GLN A 75 22.89 31.81 1.46
C GLN A 75 23.32 31.20 0.11
N GLN A 76 22.70 30.09 -0.32
CA GLN A 76 23.09 29.34 -1.52
C GLN A 76 21.90 29.00 -2.40
N VAL A 77 21.71 29.79 -3.47
CA VAL A 77 20.60 29.67 -4.41
C VAL A 77 20.51 28.28 -5.05
N LYS A 78 21.64 27.63 -5.37
CA LYS A 78 21.67 26.27 -5.95
C LYS A 78 21.21 25.20 -4.96
N LEU A 79 21.55 25.36 -3.68
CA LEU A 79 21.19 24.41 -2.64
C LEU A 79 19.71 24.58 -2.24
N PHE A 80 19.26 25.84 -2.19
CA PHE A 80 17.86 26.19 -1.97
C PHE A 80 16.96 25.64 -3.08
N SER A 81 17.32 25.80 -4.36
CA SER A 81 16.52 25.27 -5.46
C SER A 81 16.47 23.74 -5.46
N CYS A 82 17.56 23.07 -5.10
CA CYS A 82 17.59 21.62 -4.91
C CYS A 82 16.67 21.17 -3.76
N TRP A 83 16.74 21.86 -2.61
CA TRP A 83 15.89 21.58 -1.45
C TRP A 83 14.39 21.83 -1.72
N GLN A 84 14.08 22.86 -2.50
CA GLN A 84 12.71 23.15 -2.90
C GLN A 84 12.14 22.03 -3.79
N GLN A 85 12.89 21.60 -4.81
CA GLN A 85 12.50 20.47 -5.66
C GLN A 85 12.39 19.16 -4.88
N LEU A 86 13.27 18.95 -3.90
CA LEU A 86 13.22 17.80 -3.00
C LEU A 86 11.92 17.80 -2.19
N SER A 87 11.59 18.94 -1.58
CA SER A 87 10.39 19.12 -0.77
C SER A 87 9.11 18.94 -1.60
N GLU A 88 9.08 19.47 -2.82
CA GLU A 88 7.98 19.27 -3.77
C GLU A 88 7.80 17.79 -4.14
N LYS A 89 8.90 17.07 -4.41
CA LYS A 89 8.85 15.62 -4.65
C LYS A 89 8.37 14.85 -3.43
N VAL A 90 8.85 15.17 -2.23
CA VAL A 90 8.39 14.51 -1.00
C VAL A 90 6.87 14.70 -0.81
N GLU A 91 6.35 15.90 -1.08
CA GLU A 91 4.91 16.17 -1.03
C GLU A 91 4.12 15.40 -2.11
N SER A 92 4.64 15.32 -3.35
CA SER A 92 4.06 14.49 -4.42
C SER A 92 3.98 13.02 -4.00
N THR A 93 5.10 12.47 -3.55
CA THR A 93 5.22 11.09 -3.06
C THR A 93 4.28 10.83 -1.89
N ARG A 94 4.17 11.76 -0.93
CA ARG A 94 3.24 11.66 0.20
C ARG A 94 1.79 11.57 -0.27
N LYS A 95 1.38 12.40 -1.23
CA LYS A 95 0.03 12.37 -1.82
C LYS A 95 -0.25 11.05 -2.54
N LEU A 96 0.73 10.53 -3.29
CA LEU A 96 0.61 9.22 -3.92
C LEU A 96 0.46 8.10 -2.89
N ASN A 97 1.20 8.16 -1.77
CA ASN A 97 1.09 7.16 -0.71
C ASN A 97 -0.32 7.11 -0.11
N LEU A 98 -0.93 8.28 0.12
CA LEU A 98 -2.30 8.38 0.64
C LEU A 98 -3.32 7.74 -0.31
N ARG A 99 -3.16 7.96 -1.62
CA ARG A 99 -4.03 7.33 -2.64
C ARG A 99 -3.87 5.80 -2.69
N VAL A 100 -2.63 5.32 -2.56
CA VAL A 100 -2.34 3.88 -2.49
C VAL A 100 -3.00 3.26 -1.25
N GLU A 101 -2.95 3.95 -0.11
CA GLU A 101 -3.61 3.53 1.13
C GLU A 101 -5.15 3.48 0.98
N GLU A 102 -5.75 4.49 0.35
CA GLU A 102 -7.19 4.52 0.07
C GLU A 102 -7.63 3.33 -0.80
N LEU A 103 -6.88 3.02 -1.86
CA LEU A 103 -7.15 1.86 -2.73
C LEU A 103 -7.01 0.54 -1.98
N LEU A 104 -5.96 0.38 -1.17
CA LEU A 104 -5.76 -0.82 -0.36
C LEU A 104 -6.92 -1.04 0.60
N ASN A 105 -7.38 0.02 1.27
CA ASN A 105 -8.53 -0.03 2.17
C ASN A 105 -9.82 -0.40 1.45
N MET A 106 -10.04 0.12 0.23
CA MET A 106 -11.15 -0.30 -0.63
C MET A 106 -11.10 -1.80 -0.94
N HIS A 107 -9.95 -2.31 -1.38
CA HIS A 107 -9.77 -3.74 -1.67
C HIS A 107 -9.99 -4.63 -0.46
N MET A 108 -9.51 -4.23 0.72
CA MET A 108 -9.75 -4.96 1.97
C MET A 108 -11.24 -5.00 2.34
N LYS A 109 -11.96 -3.88 2.16
CA LYS A 109 -13.42 -3.82 2.38
C LYS A 109 -14.18 -4.73 1.41
N THR A 110 -13.87 -4.68 0.12
CA THR A 110 -14.51 -5.55 -0.88
C THR A 110 -14.22 -7.03 -0.61
N ASN A 111 -12.97 -7.37 -0.26
CA ASN A 111 -12.59 -8.75 0.05
C ASN A 111 -13.29 -9.28 1.31
N THR A 112 -13.43 -8.46 2.36
CA THR A 112 -14.18 -8.84 3.56
C THR A 112 -15.68 -9.02 3.27
N GLN A 113 -16.29 -8.15 2.47
CA GLN A 113 -17.68 -8.31 2.03
C GLN A 113 -17.89 -9.59 1.20
N ILE A 114 -17.00 -9.87 0.24
CA ILE A 114 -17.08 -11.11 -0.55
C ILE A 114 -16.94 -12.33 0.36
N LYS A 115 -15.99 -12.33 1.31
CA LYS A 115 -15.86 -13.41 2.29
C LYS A 115 -17.15 -13.60 3.10
N GLN A 116 -17.78 -12.53 3.55
CA GLN A 116 -19.06 -12.60 4.27
C GLN A 116 -20.15 -13.24 3.39
N ILE A 117 -20.32 -12.76 2.16
CA ILE A 117 -21.29 -13.32 1.20
C ILE A 117 -21.00 -14.81 0.93
N VAL A 118 -19.74 -15.18 0.68
CA VAL A 118 -19.34 -16.59 0.47
C VAL A 118 -19.62 -17.44 1.72
N THR A 119 -19.39 -16.93 2.93
CA THR A 119 -19.75 -17.67 4.15
C THR A 119 -21.26 -17.80 4.35
N THR A 120 -22.04 -16.76 4.04
CA THR A 120 -23.51 -16.79 4.16
C THR A 120 -24.14 -17.70 3.11
N VAL A 121 -23.65 -17.68 1.87
CA VAL A 121 -24.15 -18.54 0.77
C VAL A 121 -23.63 -19.97 0.92
N GLY A 122 -22.36 -20.16 1.30
CA GLY A 122 -21.76 -21.47 1.55
C GLY A 122 -22.34 -22.20 2.76
N GLY A 123 -22.79 -21.46 3.79
CA GLY A 123 -23.52 -22.03 4.93
C GLY A 123 -24.97 -22.43 4.61
N ASN A 124 -25.59 -21.77 3.64
CA ASN A 124 -27.01 -21.97 3.30
C ASN A 124 -27.23 -22.90 2.09
N ASN A 125 -26.18 -23.30 1.36
CA ASN A 125 -26.32 -24.18 0.19
C ASN A 125 -26.33 -25.69 0.53
N SER A 126 -26.50 -26.06 1.80
CA SER A 126 -26.90 -27.43 2.19
C SER A 126 -28.41 -27.63 2.01
N LEU A 127 -28.92 -27.35 0.81
CA LEU A 127 -30.25 -27.82 0.39
C LEU A 127 -30.22 -29.29 -0.05
N TYR A 128 -29.03 -29.83 -0.32
CA TYR A 128 -28.78 -31.25 -0.49
C TYR A 128 -27.50 -31.62 0.26
N GLY A 129 -27.61 -32.55 1.21
CA GLY A 129 -26.43 -33.15 1.84
C GLY A 129 -25.59 -33.90 0.80
N SER A 130 -24.33 -34.18 1.10
CA SER A 130 -23.41 -34.95 0.23
C SER A 130 -23.89 -36.38 -0.09
N THR A 131 -25.00 -36.82 0.50
CA THR A 131 -25.69 -38.10 0.24
C THR A 131 -27.01 -37.95 -0.52
N GLY A 132 -27.44 -36.73 -0.87
CA GLY A 132 -28.66 -36.51 -1.66
C GLY A 132 -29.98 -36.71 -0.90
N GLU A 133 -29.98 -36.76 0.43
CA GLU A 133 -31.22 -36.93 1.19
C GLU A 133 -31.94 -35.61 1.45
N SER A 134 -33.19 -35.52 0.99
CA SER A 134 -34.11 -34.43 1.30
C SER A 134 -34.68 -34.67 2.71
N HIS A 135 -34.41 -33.79 3.66
CA HIS A 135 -35.05 -33.88 4.98
C HIS A 135 -36.52 -33.43 4.86
N VAL A 136 -37.41 -34.38 4.55
CA VAL A 136 -38.85 -34.21 4.79
C VAL A 136 -39.02 -34.26 6.31
N ALA A 137 -39.40 -33.13 6.90
CA ALA A 137 -39.77 -33.08 8.31
C ALA A 137 -40.92 -34.08 8.58
N PRO A 138 -40.78 -35.04 9.50
CA PRO A 138 -41.89 -35.90 9.88
C PRO A 138 -42.77 -35.13 10.87
N VAL A 139 -43.79 -34.42 10.36
CA VAL A 139 -44.87 -33.93 11.20
C VAL A 139 -45.85 -35.09 11.40
N GLY A 140 -45.76 -35.70 12.58
CA GLY A 140 -46.67 -36.73 13.03
C GLY A 140 -48.13 -36.27 12.96
N GLY A 141 -48.97 -37.14 12.43
CA GLY A 141 -50.42 -37.02 12.41
C GLY A 141 -51.03 -38.38 12.11
N SER A 142 -51.09 -39.23 13.13
CA SER A 142 -51.74 -40.53 13.09
C SER A 142 -53.24 -40.38 12.75
N TYR A 143 -53.63 -40.61 11.51
CA TYR A 143 -55.03 -40.88 11.16
C TYR A 143 -55.17 -42.37 10.85
N ARG A 144 -55.71 -43.11 11.83
CA ARG A 144 -56.23 -44.47 11.63
C ARG A 144 -57.48 -44.35 10.77
N ILE A 145 -57.42 -44.83 9.53
CA ILE A 145 -58.61 -45.09 8.71
C ILE A 145 -58.72 -46.62 8.60
N SER A 146 -59.79 -47.16 9.19
CA SER A 146 -60.21 -48.54 9.04
C SER A 146 -60.96 -48.69 7.71
N VAL A 147 -60.69 -49.77 6.97
CA VAL A 147 -61.60 -50.33 5.95
C VAL A 147 -61.82 -51.79 6.30
#